data_AF-A0AAU9N4T9-F1
#
_entry.id   AF-A0AAU9N4T9-F1
#
_cell.length_a   1.000
_cell.length_b   1.000
_cell.length_c   1.000
_cell.angle_alpha   90.00
_cell.angle_beta   90.00
_cell.angle_gamma   90.00
#
_symmetry.space_group_name_H-M   'P 1'
#
loop_
_entity.id
_entity.type
_entity.pdbx_description
1 polymer ?
#
loop_
_entity_poly.entity_id
_entity_poly.type
_entity_poly.pdbx_seq_one_letter_code
_entity_poly.pdbx_strand_id
1 'polypeptide(L)'
;MSLNWEIRQQIVFGAAKAVTSIQSRGLLCGVLKSSNFLIQSDFSPRLSSYETSYLISTSMIIRRNCGRMVPKLKRTQSISKSFSHTSDVYSFGILILEIITGKKPSVTNLGQYVMEKRKREGLKGVPDRRMFGVEENISASSMIMIVEKKRERNKGLSIRVLYRRLKRDNDDSM
;
A
#
# COMPACT_ATOMS: atom_id res chain seq x y z
N MET A 1 -8.93 -18.81 -9.36
CA MET A 1 -9.50 -17.45 -9.31
C MET A 1 -8.41 -16.46 -9.70
N SER A 2 -8.64 -15.61 -10.71
CA SER A 2 -7.71 -14.53 -11.05
C SER A 2 -8.23 -13.22 -10.48
N LEU A 3 -7.38 -12.48 -9.77
CA LEU A 3 -7.69 -11.13 -9.32
C LEU A 3 -7.44 -10.17 -10.49
N ASN A 4 -8.51 -9.88 -11.25
CA ASN A 4 -8.48 -8.90 -12.33
C ASN A 4 -8.24 -7.48 -11.78
N TRP A 5 -8.17 -6.50 -12.69
CA TRP A 5 -7.89 -5.13 -12.30
C TRP A 5 -8.93 -4.55 -11.33
N GLU A 6 -10.21 -4.64 -11.69
CA GLU A 6 -11.34 -4.11 -10.93
C GLU A 6 -11.38 -4.66 -9.49
N ILE A 7 -11.22 -5.97 -9.34
CA ILE A 7 -11.15 -6.62 -8.02
C ILE A 7 -9.98 -6.06 -7.20
N ARG A 8 -8.81 -5.86 -7.81
CA ARG A 8 -7.66 -5.29 -7.11
C ARG A 8 -7.88 -3.82 -6.72
N GLN A 9 -8.59 -3.04 -7.53
CA GLN A 9 -9.02 -1.69 -7.16
C GLN A 9 -9.94 -1.72 -5.93
N GLN A 10 -10.95 -2.59 -5.95
CA GLN A 10 -11.87 -2.79 -4.83
C GLN A 10 -11.12 -3.17 -3.55
N ILE A 11 -10.12 -4.06 -3.64
CA ILE A 11 -9.27 -4.44 -2.51
C ILE A 11 -8.46 -3.24 -2.00
N VAL A 12 -7.82 -2.45 -2.89
CA VAL A 12 -7.05 -1.26 -2.46
C VAL A 12 -7.96 -0.24 -1.78
N PHE A 13 -9.15 0.01 -2.35
CA PHE A 13 -10.13 0.94 -1.81
C PHE A 13 -10.65 0.49 -0.43
N GLY A 14 -11.07 -0.77 -0.31
CA GLY A 14 -11.53 -1.33 0.96
C GLY A 14 -10.43 -1.34 2.02
N ALA A 15 -9.18 -1.62 1.64
CA ALA A 15 -8.04 -1.56 2.56
C ALA A 15 -7.80 -0.13 3.04
N ALA A 16 -7.87 0.87 2.15
CA ALA A 16 -7.75 2.28 2.52
C ALA A 16 -8.87 2.71 3.49
N LYS A 17 -10.11 2.23 3.28
CA LYS A 17 -11.26 2.46 4.15
C LYS A 17 -11.02 1.87 5.55
N ALA A 18 -10.62 0.60 5.62
CA ALA A 18 -10.35 -0.08 6.89
C ALA A 18 -9.26 0.63 7.71
N VAL A 19 -8.15 0.98 7.06
CA VAL A 19 -7.05 1.70 7.73
C VAL A 19 -7.47 3.10 8.17
N THR A 20 -8.23 3.83 7.35
CA THR A 20 -8.76 5.16 7.71
C THR A 20 -9.66 5.08 8.95
N SER A 21 -10.47 4.02 9.08
CA SER A 21 -11.34 3.81 10.24
C SER A 21 -10.58 3.53 11.54
N ILE A 22 -9.38 2.96 11.47
CA ILE A 22 -8.52 2.74 12.64
C ILE A 22 -7.84 4.05 13.02
N GLN A 23 -7.30 4.75 12.03
CA GLN A 23 -6.63 6.04 12.24
C GLN A 23 -7.59 7.11 12.78
N SER A 24 -8.88 7.08 12.41
CA SER A 24 -9.87 8.01 12.96
C SER A 24 -10.15 7.81 14.45
N ARG A 25 -9.75 6.67 15.03
CA ARG A 25 -9.82 6.38 16.47
C ARG A 25 -8.53 6.75 17.22
N GLY A 26 -7.59 7.42 16.55
CA GLY A 26 -6.28 7.77 17.11
C GLY A 26 -5.28 6.61 17.15
N LEU A 27 -5.60 5.49 16.51
CA LEU A 27 -4.76 4.29 16.52
C LEU A 27 -3.82 4.24 15.31
N LEU A 28 -2.62 3.71 15.51
CA LEU A 28 -1.68 3.36 14.46
C LEU A 28 -1.90 1.92 14.03
N CYS A 29 -1.90 1.65 12.72
CA CYS A 29 -1.95 0.28 12.23
C CYS A 29 -0.59 -0.43 12.45
N GLY A 30 0.50 0.34 12.37
CA GLY A 30 1.88 -0.09 12.60
C GLY A 30 2.44 -0.90 11.44
N VAL A 31 1.72 -1.92 11.00
CA VAL A 31 2.12 -2.86 9.95
C VAL A 31 0.98 -3.10 8.98
N LEU A 32 1.20 -2.74 7.72
CA LEU A 32 0.26 -2.96 6.62
C LEU A 32 0.94 -3.88 5.58
N LYS A 33 0.42 -5.10 5.45
CA LYS A 33 0.89 -6.12 4.48
C LYS A 33 -0.29 -6.91 3.95
N SER A 34 -0.12 -7.51 2.77
CA SER A 34 -1.16 -8.31 2.09
C SER A 34 -1.74 -9.39 3.00
N SER A 35 -0.91 -10.11 3.75
CA SER A 35 -1.34 -11.16 4.69
C SER A 35 -2.20 -10.68 5.86
N ASN A 36 -2.27 -9.37 6.11
CA ASN A 36 -3.10 -8.80 7.18
C ASN A 36 -4.52 -8.47 6.67
N PHE A 37 -4.78 -8.57 5.36
CA PHE A 37 -6.09 -8.36 4.78
C PHE A 37 -6.67 -9.70 4.35
N LEU A 38 -7.75 -10.11 5.01
CA LEU A 38 -8.54 -11.27 4.60
C LEU A 38 -9.53 -10.82 3.53
N ILE A 39 -9.63 -11.59 2.45
CA ILE A 39 -10.53 -11.28 1.35
C ILE A 39 -11.79 -12.12 1.54
N GLN A 40 -12.94 -11.46 1.62
CA GLN A 40 -14.25 -12.12 1.68
C GLN A 40 -14.66 -12.63 0.30
N SER A 41 -15.75 -13.41 0.24
CA SER A 41 -16.30 -13.97 -1.00
C SER A 41 -16.69 -12.91 -2.04
N ASP A 42 -17.03 -11.70 -1.58
CA ASP A 42 -17.37 -10.53 -2.39
C ASP A 42 -16.15 -9.65 -2.74
N PHE A 43 -14.94 -10.16 -2.51
CA PHE A 43 -13.67 -9.46 -2.64
C PHE A 43 -13.47 -8.25 -1.72
N SER A 44 -14.34 -8.04 -0.74
CA SER A 44 -14.14 -7.00 0.26
C SER A 44 -12.99 -7.39 1.21
N PRO A 45 -12.02 -6.49 1.44
CA PRO A 45 -10.91 -6.76 2.34
C PRO A 45 -11.29 -6.41 3.79
N ARG A 46 -10.94 -7.30 4.73
CA ARG A 46 -11.01 -7.04 6.18
C ARG A 46 -9.63 -7.08 6.80
N LEU A 47 -9.28 -6.04 7.56
CA LEU A 47 -8.03 -6.05 8.32
C LEU A 47 -8.16 -7.06 9.48
N SER A 48 -7.35 -8.10 9.46
CA SER A 48 -7.33 -9.19 10.44
C SER A 48 -6.33 -8.99 11.56
N SER A 49 -5.28 -8.22 11.32
CA SER A 49 -4.26 -7.94 12.32
C SER A 49 -3.63 -6.57 12.10
N TYR A 50 -3.45 -5.83 13.18
CA TYR A 50 -2.55 -4.68 13.25
C TYR A 50 -1.53 -4.97 14.35
N GLU A 51 -0.24 -4.84 14.03
CA GLU A 51 0.84 -5.04 15.00
C GLU A 51 1.24 -3.67 15.54
N THR A 52 0.96 -3.41 16.82
CA THR A 52 1.39 -2.18 17.48
C THR A 52 2.58 -2.46 18.40
N SER A 53 3.53 -1.52 18.45
CA SER A 53 4.74 -1.62 19.29
C SER A 53 4.46 -1.68 20.80
N TYR A 54 3.23 -1.42 21.22
CA TYR A 54 2.79 -1.62 22.62
C TYR A 54 2.62 -3.11 22.98
N LEU A 55 2.32 -3.98 22.00
CA LEU A 55 2.00 -5.38 22.23
C LEU A 55 3.10 -6.34 21.75
N ILE A 56 3.92 -5.92 20.77
CA ILE A 56 4.93 -6.77 20.14
C ILE A 56 6.26 -6.02 20.13
N SER A 57 7.35 -6.73 20.44
CA SER A 57 8.68 -6.14 20.41
C SER A 57 9.01 -5.58 19.03
N THR A 58 9.61 -4.39 19.00
CA THR A 58 9.88 -3.68 17.74
C THR A 58 10.83 -4.46 16.82
N SER A 59 11.81 -5.17 17.38
CA SER A 59 12.71 -6.05 16.62
C SER A 59 11.94 -7.17 15.90
N MET A 60 10.94 -7.76 16.55
CA MET A 60 10.08 -8.78 15.96
C MET A 60 9.22 -8.19 14.84
N ILE A 61 8.65 -7.00 15.05
CA ILE A 61 7.88 -6.29 14.03
C ILE A 61 8.77 -5.97 12.80
N ILE A 62 9.99 -5.46 13.02
CA ILE A 62 10.95 -5.17 11.93
C ILE A 62 11.25 -6.43 11.13
N ARG A 63 11.58 -7.53 11.82
CA ARG A 63 11.92 -8.82 11.18
C ARG A 63 10.77 -9.36 10.33
N ARG A 64 9.54 -9.29 10.85
CA ARG A 64 8.32 -9.76 10.15
C ARG A 64 7.89 -8.90 8.96
N ASN A 65 8.42 -7.67 8.87
CA ASN A 65 7.96 -6.66 7.91
C ASN A 65 9.09 -6.11 7.04
N CYS A 66 10.05 -6.99 6.72
CA CYS A 66 11.13 -6.68 5.78
C CYS A 66 10.57 -6.16 4.44
N GLY A 67 11.23 -5.13 3.90
CA GLY A 67 10.82 -4.44 2.66
C GLY A 67 9.64 -3.47 2.78
N ARG A 68 8.99 -3.36 3.95
CA ARG A 68 7.79 -2.51 4.16
C ARG A 68 7.98 -1.34 5.12
N MET A 69 9.19 -1.17 5.65
CA MET A 69 9.55 -0.10 6.57
C MET A 69 10.33 1.01 5.88
N VAL A 70 10.09 2.25 6.29
CA VAL A 70 10.81 3.43 5.80
C VAL A 70 12.32 3.24 6.03
N PRO A 71 13.16 3.32 4.99
CA PRO A 71 14.61 3.07 5.11
C PRO A 71 15.32 3.95 6.15
N LYS A 72 14.89 5.23 6.27
CA LYS A 72 15.45 6.17 7.26
C LYS A 72 15.17 5.76 8.71
N LEU A 73 14.05 5.09 8.98
CA LEU A 73 13.66 4.64 10.32
C LEU A 73 14.45 3.40 10.77
N LYS A 74 15.05 2.65 9.85
CA LYS A 74 15.96 1.54 10.17
C LYS A 74 17.29 2.01 10.75
N ARG A 75 17.73 3.23 10.41
CA ARG A 75 19.06 3.77 10.79
C ARG A 75 19.07 4.44 12.15
N THR A 76 17.96 5.01 12.60
CA THR A 76 17.96 5.95 13.73
C THR A 76 17.87 5.29 15.10
N GLN A 77 17.69 3.96 15.21
CA GLN A 77 17.45 3.20 16.45
C GLN A 77 16.33 3.76 17.37
N SER A 78 15.66 4.84 16.97
CA SER A 78 14.62 5.53 17.71
C SER A 78 13.30 4.83 17.40
N ILE A 79 13.04 3.81 18.20
CA ILE A 79 11.91 2.87 18.12
C ILE A 79 10.55 3.60 18.08
N SER A 80 10.39 4.67 18.86
CA SER A 80 9.18 5.51 18.86
C SER A 80 8.90 6.17 17.50
N LYS A 81 9.93 6.48 16.70
CA LYS A 81 9.74 7.09 15.38
C LYS A 81 9.36 6.08 14.29
N SER A 82 9.61 4.78 14.51
CA SER A 82 9.35 3.72 13.51
C SER A 82 7.87 3.42 13.30
N PHE A 83 7.01 3.77 14.26
CA PHE A 83 5.57 3.59 14.19
C PHE A 83 4.89 4.96 14.29
N SER A 84 4.37 5.44 13.17
CA SER A 84 3.69 6.73 13.06
C SER A 84 2.70 6.71 11.90
N HIS A 85 1.83 7.71 11.80
CA HIS A 85 0.99 7.87 10.60
C HIS A 85 1.83 7.91 9.32
N THR A 86 3.06 8.45 9.37
CA THR A 86 3.93 8.50 8.19
C THR A 86 4.47 7.13 7.78
N SER A 87 4.75 6.24 8.75
CA SER A 87 5.15 4.87 8.47
C SER A 87 3.96 4.06 7.93
N ASP A 88 2.76 4.21 8.49
CA ASP A 88 1.53 3.59 7.96
C ASP A 88 1.32 3.97 6.48
N VAL A 89 1.44 5.25 6.13
CA VAL A 89 1.29 5.69 4.73
C VAL A 89 2.39 5.09 3.84
N TYR A 90 3.61 4.88 4.34
CA TYR A 90 4.66 4.22 3.58
C TYR A 90 4.36 2.73 3.35
N SER A 91 4.02 2.00 4.42
CA SER A 91 3.68 0.57 4.33
C SER A 91 2.45 0.34 3.46
N PHE A 92 1.45 1.23 3.52
CA PHE A 92 0.31 1.20 2.61
C PHE A 92 0.70 1.42 1.15
N GLY A 93 1.67 2.30 0.88
CA GLY A 93 2.23 2.46 -0.47
C GLY A 93 2.88 1.18 -0.99
N ILE A 94 3.65 0.49 -0.14
CA ILE A 94 4.24 -0.81 -0.50
C ILE A 94 3.16 -1.88 -0.72
N LEU A 95 2.08 -1.88 0.07
CA LEU A 95 0.92 -2.75 -0.15
C LEU A 95 0.27 -2.51 -1.52
N ILE A 96 0.07 -1.25 -1.91
CA ILE A 96 -0.43 -0.91 -3.25
C ILE A 96 0.51 -1.45 -4.34
N LEU A 97 1.82 -1.22 -4.20
CA LEU A 97 2.79 -1.74 -5.18
C LEU A 97 2.79 -3.27 -5.23
N GLU A 98 2.64 -3.95 -4.10
CA GLU A 98 2.53 -5.41 -4.02
C GLU A 98 1.29 -5.89 -4.78
N ILE A 99 0.14 -5.22 -4.62
CA ILE A 99 -1.10 -5.54 -5.33
C ILE A 99 -0.97 -5.27 -6.83
N ILE A 100 -0.34 -4.17 -7.25
CA ILE A 100 -0.18 -3.83 -8.67
C ILE A 100 0.79 -4.77 -9.36
N THR A 101 1.96 -4.98 -8.78
CA THR A 101 3.04 -5.74 -9.41
C THR A 101 2.91 -7.25 -9.25
N GLY A 102 2.13 -7.71 -8.25
CA GLY A 102 2.06 -9.11 -7.85
C GLY A 102 3.37 -9.66 -7.28
N LYS A 103 4.33 -8.78 -6.91
CA LYS A 103 5.65 -9.14 -6.39
C LYS A 103 5.72 -8.99 -4.88
N LYS A 104 6.42 -9.93 -4.22
CA LYS A 104 6.59 -9.93 -2.76
C LYS A 104 7.68 -8.91 -2.33
N PRO A 105 7.36 -7.93 -1.45
CA PRO A 105 8.32 -6.92 -0.98
C PRO A 105 9.51 -7.47 -0.18
N SER A 106 9.39 -8.69 0.36
CA SER A 106 10.47 -9.33 1.12
C SER A 106 11.62 -9.80 0.23
N VAL A 107 11.36 -9.99 -1.06
CA VAL A 107 12.33 -10.48 -2.06
C VAL A 107 12.69 -9.36 -3.04
N THR A 108 11.79 -8.42 -3.26
CA THR A 108 11.96 -7.35 -4.26
C THR A 108 11.81 -5.98 -3.60
N ASN A 109 12.78 -5.10 -3.81
CA ASN A 109 12.60 -3.67 -3.51
C ASN A 109 11.59 -3.10 -4.51
N LEU A 110 10.30 -3.10 -4.14
CA LEU A 110 9.21 -2.73 -5.06
C LEU A 110 9.34 -1.31 -5.60
N GLY A 111 9.83 -0.36 -4.79
CA GLY A 111 10.06 1.00 -5.24
C GLY A 111 11.08 1.04 -6.39
N GLN A 112 12.22 0.37 -6.23
CA GLN A 112 13.24 0.30 -7.28
C GLN A 112 12.74 -0.47 -8.51
N TYR A 113 12.08 -1.62 -8.30
CA TYR A 113 11.52 -2.44 -9.37
C TYR A 113 10.54 -1.66 -10.25
N VAL A 114 9.62 -0.91 -9.65
CA VAL A 114 8.63 -0.10 -10.38
C VAL A 114 9.33 0.97 -11.21
N MET A 115 10.33 1.65 -10.63
CA MET A 115 11.11 2.69 -11.33
C MET A 115 11.87 2.12 -12.55
N GLU A 116 12.54 0.97 -12.39
CA GLU A 116 13.28 0.32 -13.46
C GLU A 116 12.35 -0.22 -14.54
N LYS A 117 11.25 -0.86 -14.16
CA LYS A 117 10.28 -1.42 -15.10
C LYS A 117 9.59 -0.31 -15.90
N ARG A 118 9.25 0.81 -15.26
CA ARG A 118 8.73 2.00 -15.93
C ARG A 118 9.72 2.56 -16.95
N LYS A 119 11.01 2.65 -16.62
CA LYS A 119 12.03 3.14 -17.56
C LYS A 119 12.14 2.26 -18.82
N ARG A 120 11.97 0.95 -18.66
CA ARG A 120 12.13 -0.04 -19.74
C ARG A 120 10.87 -0.24 -20.58
N GLU A 121 9.71 -0.29 -19.93
CA GLU A 121 8.44 -0.76 -20.50
C GLU A 121 7.32 0.28 -20.38
N GLY A 122 7.61 1.49 -19.88
CA GLY A 122 6.60 2.48 -19.55
C GLY A 122 5.70 2.08 -18.37
N LEU A 123 4.68 2.90 -18.09
CA LEU A 123 3.71 2.61 -17.02
C LEU A 123 2.92 1.33 -17.28
N LYS A 124 2.65 1.01 -18.56
CA LYS A 124 1.93 -0.21 -19.00
C LYS A 124 2.65 -1.50 -18.63
N GLY A 125 3.99 -1.47 -18.52
CA GLY A 125 4.76 -2.62 -18.09
C GLY A 125 4.70 -2.91 -16.59
N VAL A 126 4.32 -1.94 -15.74
CA VAL A 126 4.42 -2.09 -14.28
C VAL A 126 3.48 -3.16 -13.72
N PRO A 127 2.18 -3.21 -14.07
CA PRO A 127 1.24 -4.18 -13.53
C PRO A 127 1.63 -5.64 -13.75
N ASP A 128 1.11 -6.52 -12.89
CA ASP A 128 1.20 -7.97 -13.01
C ASP A 128 0.58 -8.44 -14.34
N ARG A 129 1.30 -9.23 -15.14
CA ARG A 129 0.81 -9.74 -16.44
C ARG A 129 -0.45 -10.61 -16.31
N ARG A 130 -0.71 -11.17 -15.12
CA ARG A 130 -1.92 -11.94 -14.83
C ARG A 130 -3.15 -11.06 -14.59
N MET A 131 -2.95 -9.76 -14.44
CA MET A 131 -4.00 -8.77 -14.29
C MET A 131 -4.52 -8.43 -15.70
N PHE A 132 -5.62 -9.06 -16.09
CA PHE A 132 -6.36 -8.73 -17.31
C PHE A 132 -7.46 -7.70 -16.98
N GLY A 133 -8.01 -7.05 -18.01
CA GLY A 133 -8.97 -5.96 -17.85
C GLY A 133 -8.33 -4.66 -17.34
N VAL A 134 -7.01 -4.55 -17.41
CA VAL A 134 -6.32 -3.25 -17.35
C VAL A 134 -6.55 -2.59 -18.71
N GLU A 135 -7.76 -2.06 -18.94
CA GLU A 135 -7.91 -1.00 -19.95
C GLU A 135 -6.89 0.09 -19.61
N GLU A 136 -6.40 0.84 -20.60
CA GLU A 136 -5.32 1.85 -20.48
C GLU A 136 -5.70 3.04 -19.60
N ASN A 137 -6.19 2.79 -18.40
CA ASN A 137 -7.09 3.67 -17.72
C ASN A 137 -6.36 4.31 -16.55
N ILE A 138 -6.65 5.60 -16.42
CA ILE A 138 -6.03 6.59 -15.55
C ILE A 138 -5.83 6.06 -14.13
N SER A 139 -6.66 5.13 -13.65
CA SER A 139 -6.61 4.52 -12.32
C SER A 139 -5.28 3.79 -11.97
N ALA A 140 -4.66 3.06 -12.90
CA ALA A 140 -3.38 2.38 -12.60
C ALA A 140 -2.23 3.37 -12.48
N SER A 141 -2.21 4.34 -13.40
CA SER A 141 -1.32 5.49 -13.37
C SER A 141 -1.56 6.32 -12.10
N SER A 142 -2.81 6.55 -11.69
CA SER A 142 -3.20 7.24 -10.46
C SER A 142 -2.64 6.53 -9.23
N MET A 143 -2.79 5.21 -9.13
CA MET A 143 -2.27 4.44 -7.99
C MET A 143 -0.73 4.42 -7.93
N ILE A 144 -0.05 4.28 -9.07
CA ILE A 144 1.42 4.35 -9.13
C ILE A 144 1.90 5.77 -8.78
N MET A 145 1.29 6.80 -9.39
CA MET A 145 1.59 8.21 -9.13
C MET A 145 1.32 8.63 -7.68
N ILE A 146 0.29 8.07 -7.05
CA ILE A 146 -0.03 8.26 -5.64
C ILE A 146 1.16 7.83 -4.76
N VAL A 147 1.83 6.74 -5.12
CA VAL A 147 3.00 6.23 -4.38
C VAL A 147 4.26 7.04 -4.73
N GLU A 148 4.41 7.48 -5.99
CA GLU A 148 5.59 8.22 -6.48
C GLU A 148 5.65 9.69 -6.06
N LYS A 149 4.52 10.42 -5.99
CA LYS A 149 4.46 11.87 -5.69
C LYS A 149 5.00 12.23 -4.29
N LYS A 150 5.41 11.23 -3.52
CA LYS A 150 5.94 11.30 -2.16
C LYS A 150 7.45 11.53 -2.08
N ARG A 151 8.20 11.52 -3.20
CA ARG A 151 9.65 11.77 -3.14
C ARG A 151 10.01 13.22 -2.79
N GLU A 152 9.12 14.20 -3.00
CA GLU A 152 9.50 15.62 -2.86
C GLU A 152 8.80 16.46 -1.77
N ARG A 153 7.57 16.18 -1.31
CA ARG A 153 6.95 17.01 -0.24
C ARG A 153 6.08 16.20 0.71
N ASN A 154 6.62 15.91 1.90
CA ASN A 154 6.01 15.06 2.93
C ASN A 154 4.89 15.77 3.75
N LYS A 155 4.32 16.88 3.28
CA LYS A 155 3.30 17.66 4.00
C LYS A 155 1.93 17.40 3.34
N GLY A 156 1.16 16.46 3.90
CA GLY A 156 -0.28 16.30 3.57
C GLY A 156 -0.74 14.94 3.04
N LEU A 157 0.16 13.99 2.75
CA LEU A 157 -0.25 12.65 2.30
C LEU A 157 -0.67 11.77 3.49
N SER A 158 -1.96 11.52 3.63
CA SER A 158 -2.54 10.55 4.56
C SER A 158 -3.30 9.47 3.80
N ILE A 159 -3.48 8.30 4.41
CA ILE A 159 -4.29 7.22 3.81
C ILE A 159 -5.72 7.69 3.56
N ARG A 160 -6.23 8.61 4.40
CA ARG A 160 -7.51 9.30 4.18
C ARG A 160 -7.54 10.12 2.89
N VAL A 161 -6.44 10.80 2.53
CA VAL A 161 -6.34 11.52 1.24
C VAL A 161 -6.29 10.53 0.08
N LEU A 162 -5.59 9.40 0.23
CA LEU A 162 -5.56 8.34 -0.78
C LEU A 162 -6.95 7.75 -1.00
N TYR A 163 -7.65 7.41 0.08
CA TYR A 163 -9.02 6.94 0.06
C TYR A 163 -9.95 7.91 -0.67
N ARG A 164 -9.87 9.22 -0.38
CA ARG A 164 -10.71 10.23 -1.08
C ARG A 164 -10.43 10.32 -2.58
N ARG A 165 -9.17 10.15 -2.99
CA ARG A 165 -8.80 10.16 -4.42
C ARG A 165 -9.32 8.92 -5.13
N LEU A 166 -9.09 7.75 -4.55
CA LEU A 166 -9.62 6.48 -5.05
C LEU A 166 -11.16 6.51 -5.12
N LYS A 167 -11.82 7.18 -4.17
CA LYS A 167 -13.28 7.34 -4.20
C LYS A 167 -13.73 8.18 -5.40
N ARG A 168 -13.09 9.32 -5.68
CA ARG A 168 -13.46 10.18 -6.83
C ARG A 168 -13.30 9.44 -8.15
N ASP A 169 -12.16 8.79 -8.35
CA ASP A 169 -11.89 8.03 -9.58
C ASP A 169 -12.95 6.92 -9.82
N ASN A 170 -13.55 6.39 -8.74
CA ASN A 170 -14.61 5.38 -8.80
C ASN A 170 -16.02 5.96 -8.95
N ASP A 171 -16.28 7.17 -8.45
CA ASP A 171 -17.55 7.88 -8.62
C ASP A 171 -17.66 8.52 -10.03
N ASP A 172 -16.52 8.88 -10.66
CA ASP A 172 -16.45 9.47 -12.01
C ASP A 172 -16.51 8.43 -13.16
N SER A 173 -16.56 7.13 -12.82
CA SER A 173 -16.59 6.00 -13.78
C SER A 173 -17.94 5.25 -13.81
N MET A 174 -18.94 5.72 -13.07
CA MET A 174 -20.36 5.32 -13.17
C MET A 174 -21.18 6.42 -13.84
#